data_AF-A0A1A2XTI5-F1
#
_entry.id   AF-A0A1A2XTI5-F1
#
_cell.length_a   1.000
_cell.length_b   1.000
_cell.length_c   1.000
_cell.angle_alpha   90.00
_cell.angle_beta   90.00
_cell.angle_gamma   90.00
#
_symmetry.space_group_name_H-M   'P 1'
#
loop_
_entity.id
_entity.type
_entity.pdbx_description
1 polymer ?
#
loop_
_entity_poly.entity_id
_entity_poly.type
_entity_poly.pdbx_seq_one_letter_code
_entity_poly.pdbx_strand_id
1 'polypeptide(L)'
;MFAHDALPSSGRRPADQVPLWVKAFGVRIEAHMQARQIAWARRADGGWLAILLVPASSSNGRVQITLPMCVDPTQVSPDLSLIEPYERVSRRGFVGGSGAEIPWSAIPCEE
;
A
#
# COMPACT_ATOMS: atom_id res chain seq x y z
N MET A 1 -9.20 -13.01 -24.41
CA MET A 1 -10.02 -13.89 -23.54
C MET A 1 -9.65 -13.54 -22.11
N PHE A 2 -10.32 -12.57 -21.49
CA PHE A 2 -9.98 -12.06 -20.15
C PHE A 2 -10.90 -12.68 -19.11
N ALA A 3 -10.34 -13.15 -17.99
CA ALA A 3 -11.02 -13.88 -16.93
C ALA A 3 -12.17 -13.08 -16.26
N HIS A 4 -13.37 -13.12 -16.82
CA HIS A 4 -14.59 -12.62 -16.17
C HIS A 4 -15.22 -13.63 -15.20
N ASP A 5 -14.74 -14.88 -15.18
CA ASP A 5 -15.33 -15.98 -14.39
C ASP A 5 -14.57 -16.32 -13.09
N ALA A 6 -13.57 -15.53 -12.68
CA ALA A 6 -12.81 -15.82 -11.46
C ALA A 6 -13.52 -15.37 -10.17
N LEU A 7 -14.58 -14.57 -10.29
CA LEU A 7 -15.41 -14.16 -9.16
C LEU A 7 -16.81 -14.70 -9.41
N PRO A 8 -17.45 -15.39 -8.45
CA PRO A 8 -18.86 -15.75 -8.60
C PRO A 8 -19.59 -14.46 -8.97
N SER A 9 -20.53 -14.54 -9.92
CA SER A 9 -21.42 -13.44 -10.28
C SER A 9 -22.13 -13.00 -9.01
N SER A 10 -21.48 -12.11 -8.26
CA SER A 10 -21.96 -11.64 -6.98
C SER A 10 -23.00 -10.61 -7.35
N GLY A 11 -24.21 -11.11 -7.64
CA GLY A 11 -25.39 -10.28 -7.64
C GLY A 11 -25.27 -9.40 -6.41
N ARG A 12 -25.29 -8.08 -6.63
CA ARG A 12 -25.00 -7.06 -5.63
C ARG A 12 -26.10 -7.13 -4.57
N ARG A 13 -25.99 -8.10 -3.65
CA ARG A 13 -26.95 -8.28 -2.57
C ARG A 13 -26.67 -7.20 -1.55
N PRO A 14 -27.69 -6.40 -1.20
CA PRO A 14 -27.59 -5.46 -0.10
C PRO A 14 -27.02 -6.18 1.14
N ALA A 15 -26.07 -5.52 1.82
CA ALA A 15 -25.34 -6.15 2.91
C ALA A 15 -26.30 -6.61 4.02
N ASP A 16 -27.39 -5.90 4.29
CA ASP A 16 -28.47 -6.28 5.23
C ASP A 16 -29.10 -7.65 4.94
N GLN A 17 -29.09 -8.12 3.69
CA GLN A 17 -29.67 -9.41 3.29
C GLN A 17 -28.72 -10.60 3.45
N VAL A 18 -27.49 -10.37 3.90
CA VAL A 18 -26.48 -11.41 4.13
C VAL A 18 -26.56 -11.90 5.59
N PRO A 19 -26.62 -13.23 5.85
CA PRO A 19 -26.62 -13.77 7.21
C PRO A 19 -25.45 -13.24 8.05
N LEU A 20 -25.70 -12.99 9.34
CA LEU A 20 -24.68 -12.40 10.25
C LEU A 20 -23.39 -13.23 10.31
N TRP A 21 -23.49 -14.55 10.23
CA TRP A 21 -22.30 -15.41 10.24
C TRP A 21 -21.42 -15.18 9.00
N VAL A 22 -22.01 -14.95 7.82
CA VAL A 22 -21.27 -14.63 6.59
C VAL A 22 -20.57 -13.27 6.72
N LYS A 23 -21.26 -12.27 7.29
CA LYS A 23 -20.66 -10.94 7.56
C LYS A 23 -19.48 -11.04 8.52
N ALA A 24 -19.59 -11.87 9.56
CA ALA A 24 -18.54 -12.06 10.55
C ALA A 24 -17.24 -12.60 9.93
N PHE A 25 -17.32 -13.42 8.88
CA PHE A 25 -16.17 -13.93 8.14
C PHE A 25 -15.76 -13.08 6.92
N GLY A 26 -16.51 -12.01 6.62
CA GLY A 26 -16.16 -11.07 5.56
C GLY A 26 -14.93 -10.25 5.91
N VAL A 27 -14.14 -9.92 4.87
CA VAL A 27 -12.96 -9.04 5.00
C VAL A 27 -13.40 -7.67 5.51
N ARG A 28 -12.75 -7.22 6.58
CA ARG A 28 -12.89 -5.87 7.13
C ARG A 28 -12.02 -4.92 6.32
N ILE A 29 -12.67 -4.00 5.62
CA ILE A 29 -12.03 -2.90 4.90
C ILE A 29 -12.42 -1.59 5.60
N GLU A 30 -11.43 -0.75 5.86
CA GLU A 30 -11.61 0.57 6.48
C GLU A 30 -11.29 1.67 5.48
N ALA A 31 -11.70 2.91 5.80
CA ALA A 31 -11.39 4.07 4.95
C ALA A 31 -9.88 4.31 4.82
N HIS A 32 -9.12 4.02 5.87
CA HIS A 32 -7.67 4.08 5.88
C HIS A 32 -7.13 2.78 6.43
N MET A 33 -6.21 2.15 5.70
CA MET A 33 -5.53 0.94 6.15
C MET A 33 -4.03 1.13 5.92
N GLN A 34 -3.23 0.76 6.92
CA GLN A 34 -1.79 0.70 6.74
C GLN A 34 -1.46 -0.40 5.74
N ALA A 35 -0.54 -0.11 4.83
CA ALA A 35 -0.13 -1.03 3.80
C ALA A 35 1.36 -0.88 3.52
N ARG A 36 1.97 -1.95 3.01
CA ARG A 36 3.34 -1.90 2.49
C ARG A 36 3.29 -1.69 0.99
N GLN A 37 3.85 -0.58 0.51
CA GLN A 37 4.06 -0.38 -0.91
C GLN A 37 5.26 -1.22 -1.38
N ILE A 38 5.06 -1.97 -2.47
CA ILE A 38 6.07 -2.89 -3.00
C ILE A 38 6.53 -2.54 -4.41
N ALA A 39 5.70 -1.84 -5.20
CA ALA A 39 6.07 -1.44 -6.55
C ALA A 39 5.21 -0.29 -7.08
N TRP A 40 5.68 0.32 -8.17
CA TRP A 40 4.89 1.16 -9.06
C TRP A 40 4.72 0.44 -10.40
N ALA A 41 3.51 0.44 -10.95
CA ALA A 41 3.24 -0.09 -12.28
C ALA A 41 2.84 1.04 -13.23
N ARG A 42 3.48 1.10 -14.40
CA ARG A 42 3.13 2.06 -15.45
C ARG A 42 1.92 1.55 -16.23
N ARG A 43 0.87 2.35 -16.31
CA ARG A 43 -0.31 2.06 -17.13
C ARG A 43 -0.03 2.41 -18.60
N ALA A 44 -0.74 1.73 -19.50
CA ALA A 44 -0.63 1.99 -20.94
C ALA A 44 -1.06 3.41 -21.36
N ASP A 45 -1.93 4.04 -20.57
CA ASP A 45 -2.37 5.44 -20.74
C ASP A 45 -1.35 6.47 -20.22
N GLY A 46 -0.19 6.04 -19.73
CA GLY A 46 0.80 6.92 -19.14
C GLY A 46 0.49 7.34 -17.69
N GLY A 47 -0.47 6.69 -17.03
CA GLY A 47 -0.65 6.78 -15.58
C GLY A 47 0.30 5.88 -14.81
N TRP A 48 0.27 6.00 -13.48
CA TRP A 48 0.94 5.08 -12.55
C TRP A 48 -0.09 4.43 -11.63
N LEU A 49 0.20 3.22 -11.15
CA LEU A 49 -0.53 2.55 -10.08
C LEU A 49 0.44 2.16 -8.98
N ALA A 50 0.05 2.40 -7.73
CA ALA A 50 0.77 1.86 -6.58
C ALA A 50 0.33 0.41 -6.38
N ILE A 51 1.29 -0.50 -6.25
CA ILE A 51 1.03 -1.88 -5.85
C ILE A 51 1.36 -2.01 -4.37
N LEU A 52 0.35 -2.39 -3.59
CA LEU A 52 0.39 -2.45 -2.13
C LEU A 52 0.05 -3.85 -1.63
N LEU A 53 0.64 -4.22 -0.51
CA LEU A 53 0.26 -5.37 0.31
C LEU A 53 -0.45 -4.86 1.57
N VAL A 54 -1.75 -5.15 1.67
CA VAL A 54 -2.60 -4.67 2.77
C VAL A 54 -2.93 -5.83 3.71
N PRO A 55 -2.45 -5.81 4.97
CA PRO A 55 -2.93 -6.77 5.96
C PRO A 55 -4.40 -6.48 6.25
N ALA A 56 -5.25 -7.48 6.08
CA ALA A 56 -6.68 -7.40 6.38
C ALA A 56 -7.10 -8.59 7.23
N SER A 57 -8.15 -8.39 8.02
CA SER A 57 -8.72 -9.44 8.85
C SER A 57 -10.19 -9.64 8.53
N SER A 58 -10.72 -10.81 8.88
CA SER A 58 -12.17 -10.97 8.94
C SER A 58 -12.76 -10.06 10.01
N SER A 59 -14.04 -9.72 9.87
CA SER A 59 -14.71 -8.82 10.82
C SER A 59 -14.76 -9.38 12.25
N ASN A 60 -14.71 -10.71 12.41
CA ASN A 60 -14.57 -11.39 13.71
C ASN A 60 -13.11 -11.58 14.19
N GLY A 61 -12.12 -11.09 13.44
CA GLY A 61 -10.69 -11.14 13.78
C GLY A 61 -10.05 -12.53 13.73
N ARG A 62 -10.78 -13.58 13.33
CA ARG A 62 -10.30 -14.97 13.35
C ARG A 62 -9.47 -15.36 12.14
N VAL A 63 -9.58 -14.62 11.04
CA VAL A 63 -8.83 -14.86 9.80
C VAL A 63 -8.04 -13.61 9.49
N GLN A 64 -6.77 -13.79 9.10
CA GLN A 64 -5.90 -12.73 8.61
C GLN A 64 -5.39 -13.11 7.22
N ILE A 65 -5.37 -12.14 6.32
CA ILE A 65 -4.90 -12.29 4.95
C ILE A 65 -4.09 -11.05 4.56
N THR A 66 -3.17 -11.21 3.60
CA THR A 66 -2.50 -10.08 2.95
C THR A 66 -3.09 -9.92 1.56
N LEU A 67 -3.76 -8.78 1.34
CA LEU A 67 -4.42 -8.47 0.09
C LEU A 67 -3.48 -7.67 -0.82
N PRO A 68 -3.15 -8.17 -2.03
CA PRO A 68 -2.54 -7.35 -3.05
C PRO A 68 -3.58 -6.36 -3.60
N MET A 69 -3.27 -5.06 -3.56
CA MET A 69 -4.12 -4.01 -4.09
C MET A 69 -3.35 -3.12 -5.07
N CYS A 70 -4.00 -2.79 -6.18
CA CYS A 70 -3.51 -1.82 -7.15
C CYS A 70 -4.38 -0.56 -7.03
N VAL A 71 -3.80 0.55 -6.60
CA VAL A 71 -4.54 1.79 -6.34
C VAL A 71 -3.94 2.96 -7.09
N ASP A 72 -4.76 3.99 -7.30
CA ASP A 72 -4.30 5.26 -7.86
C ASP A 72 -3.33 5.97 -6.88
N PRO A 73 -2.28 6.66 -7.36
CA PRO A 73 -1.33 7.36 -6.51
C PRO A 73 -1.98 8.33 -5.52
N THR A 74 -3.12 8.94 -5.89
CA THR A 74 -3.84 9.89 -5.02
C THR A 74 -4.50 9.24 -3.80
N GLN A 75 -4.62 7.91 -3.79
CA GLN A 75 -5.23 7.14 -2.70
C GLN A 75 -4.19 6.62 -1.70
N VAL A 76 -2.91 6.93 -1.92
CA VAL A 76 -1.80 6.52 -1.06
C VAL A 76 -1.23 7.75 -0.37
N SER A 77 -1.10 7.68 0.95
CA SER A 77 -0.35 8.66 1.74
C SER A 77 0.86 7.97 2.36
N PRO A 78 2.09 8.48 2.15
CA PRO A 78 3.27 7.90 2.76
C PRO A 78 3.27 8.14 4.28
N ASP A 79 3.64 7.12 5.03
CA ASP A 79 3.90 7.26 6.46
C ASP A 79 5.28 7.90 6.67
N LEU A 80 5.29 9.22 6.83
CA LEU A 80 6.51 9.99 7.05
C LEU A 80 7.09 9.80 8.46
N SER A 81 6.40 9.12 9.38
CA SER A 81 6.92 8.83 10.72
C SER A 81 8.08 7.81 10.69
N LEU A 82 8.16 7.01 9.63
CA LEU A 82 9.23 6.02 9.41
C LEU A 82 10.53 6.64 8.87
N ILE A 83 10.49 7.89 8.42
CA ILE A 83 11.64 8.60 7.87
C ILE A 83 12.22 9.46 9.00
N GLU A 84 13.49 9.24 9.39
CA GLU A 84 14.15 10.21 10.26
C GLU A 84 14.08 11.59 9.59
N PRO A 85 13.60 12.65 10.27
CA PRO A 85 13.50 13.96 9.66
C PRO A 85 14.86 14.35 9.08
N TYR A 86 14.90 14.85 7.85
CA TYR A 86 16.13 15.29 7.21
C TYR A 86 16.96 16.21 8.13
N GLU A 87 16.30 17.07 8.91
CA GLU A 87 16.95 17.95 9.90
C GLU A 87 17.71 17.20 11.01
N ARG A 88 17.29 15.99 11.37
CA ARG A 88 17.96 15.14 12.36
C ARG A 88 19.18 14.45 11.76
N VAL A 89 19.11 14.05 10.48
CA VAL A 89 20.27 13.55 9.71
C VAL A 89 21.34 14.63 9.59
N SER A 90 20.96 15.88 9.31
CA SER A 90 21.88 17.02 9.19
C SER A 90 22.59 17.41 10.50
N ARG A 91 21.99 17.13 11.66
CA ARG A 91 22.55 17.47 12.99
C ARG A 91 23.44 16.39 13.60
N ARG A 92 23.34 15.12 13.16
CA ARG A 92 24.38 14.11 13.41
C ARG A 92 25.53 14.42 12.46
N GLY A 93 26.30 15.44 12.82
CA GLY A 93 27.42 15.94 12.00
C GLY A 93 28.25 14.81 11.44
N PHE A 94 28.35 14.78 10.11
CA PHE A 94 29.38 14.04 9.42
C PHE A 94 30.73 14.63 9.86
N VAL A 95 31.46 13.91 10.70
CA VAL A 95 32.84 14.29 11.05
C VAL A 95 33.72 13.90 9.86
N GLY A 96 33.81 14.80 8.89
CA GLY A 96 34.65 14.60 7.71
C GLY A 96 34.58 15.75 6.73
N GLY A 97 35.51 16.71 6.87
CA GLY A 97 36.13 17.47 5.78
C GLY A 97 35.24 18.24 4.80
N SER A 98 35.26 19.57 4.94
CA SER A 98 34.99 20.63 3.95
C SER A 98 34.47 20.22 2.56
N GLY A 99 33.26 20.71 2.23
CA GLY A 99 32.88 21.07 0.87
C GLY A 99 32.76 19.91 -0.12
N ALA A 100 31.69 19.12 -0.02
CA ALA A 100 31.28 18.26 -1.11
C ALA A 100 29.76 18.40 -1.32
N GLU A 101 29.38 18.90 -2.50
CA GLU A 101 28.07 18.64 -3.07
C GLU A 101 27.80 17.14 -3.02
N ILE A 102 26.60 16.73 -2.61
CA ILE A 102 26.20 15.33 -2.66
C ILE A 102 26.04 15.01 -4.16
N PRO A 103 26.87 14.12 -4.74
CA PRO A 103 26.68 13.75 -6.13
C PRO A 103 25.40 12.91 -6.22
N TRP A 104 24.58 13.19 -7.24
CA TRP A 104 23.31 12.48 -7.48
C TRP A 104 23.47 10.94 -7.50
N SER A 105 24.69 10.46 -7.74
CA SER A 105 25.11 9.05 -7.75
C SER A 105 25.07 8.35 -6.38
N ALA A 106 24.78 9.04 -5.29
CA ALA A 106 24.70 8.44 -3.94
C ALA A 106 23.29 7.97 -3.54
N ILE A 107 22.27 8.16 -4.39
CA ILE A 107 20.96 7.54 -4.19
C ILE A 107 21.09 6.08 -4.63
N PRO A 108 20.95 5.09 -3.73
CA PRO A 108 20.95 3.70 -4.16
C PRO A 108 19.74 3.48 -5.07
N CYS A 109 20.01 3.30 -6.37
CA CYS A 109 19.10 2.60 -7.26
C CYS A 109 19.11 1.14 -6.82
N GLU A 110 18.10 0.70 -6.06
CA GLU A 110 17.88 -0.74 -5.91
C GLU A 110 17.42 -1.30 -7.26
N GLU A 111 18.26 -2.15 -7.84
CA GLU A 111 17.94 -3.11 -8.92
C GLU A 111 17.01 -4.23 -8.42
#